data_AF-A0A0G1QEW5-F1
#
_entry.id   AF-A0A0G1QEW5-F1
#
_cell.length_a   1.000
_cell.length_b   1.000
_cell.length_c   1.000
_cell.angle_alpha   90.00
_cell.angle_beta   90.00
_cell.angle_gamma   90.00
#
_symmetry.space_group_name_H-M   'P 1'
#
loop_
_entity.id
_entity.type
_entity.pdbx_description
1 polymer ?
#
loop_
_entity_poly.entity_id
_entity_poly.type
_entity_poly.pdbx_seq_one_letter_code
_entity_poly.pdbx_strand_id
1 'polypeptide(L)'
;MLFTNILRGQLKKAVATFSVVTLLVSLCAPLAVAVTPTAIIYSIKDSYVKAENGDGNYGTEKIMKVRNKSGANQWRSLVAFDLSSIPSGSTVTSAQLEIYLDKAPNDLRTYQLYRITGTWVEGTVTWDNQPGMSALSTNSVSTGTTDDVWKEWDVTADIQAFVDGTYSNYGWFIKDGNENENPTKTGEFCTKDFSGSGDCGDGLHKPQLVLYYTTPVVDTDQDGVPDSSDNCPLNANPGQEDMDGDGQGDVCDSDRDGDGIPNSTDNCVDVVNPAQEDADSDGAGDVCDPDDDNDGILDTSDNCPVDANPNQEDVDSDGIGDVCDADIDGDGVLNDSDNCVYVSNSDQVDVDQDGIGDACDSNIDTDADGIPDTTDNCPLTPNQDQADMDQDNIGDVCDNDNDN
;
A
#
# COMPACT_ATOMS: atom_id res chain seq x y z
N MET A 1 -46.52 -68.98 56.98
CA MET A 1 -47.68 -68.37 57.69
C MET A 1 -47.87 -66.96 57.14
N LEU A 2 -49.12 -66.57 56.94
CA LEU A 2 -49.58 -65.34 56.29
C LEU A 2 -49.37 -64.05 57.13
N PHE A 3 -49.58 -62.93 56.42
CA PHE A 3 -49.98 -61.57 56.86
C PHE A 3 -48.85 -60.69 57.44
N THR A 4 -48.66 -59.40 57.10
CA THR A 4 -49.52 -58.34 56.52
C THR A 4 -48.63 -57.19 55.97
N ASN A 5 -49.11 -56.49 54.93
CA ASN A 5 -48.81 -55.14 54.41
C ASN A 5 -47.51 -54.36 54.79
N ILE A 6 -46.79 -53.89 53.76
CA ILE A 6 -46.20 -52.54 53.53
C ILE A 6 -45.80 -52.44 52.04
N LEU A 7 -46.17 -51.36 51.34
CA LEU A 7 -45.89 -51.15 49.90
C LEU A 7 -44.62 -50.33 49.63
N ARG A 8 -43.74 -50.88 48.79
CA ARG A 8 -42.60 -50.26 48.08
C ARG A 8 -42.92 -50.22 46.57
N GLY A 9 -42.64 -49.11 45.89
CA GLY A 9 -42.51 -49.01 44.43
C GLY A 9 -41.18 -48.30 44.13
N GLN A 10 -40.35 -48.66 43.16
CA GLN A 10 -40.67 -48.99 41.78
C GLN A 10 -39.77 -50.11 41.24
N LEU A 11 -40.36 -50.93 40.36
CA LEU A 11 -39.87 -52.20 39.85
C LEU A 11 -39.19 -52.01 38.49
N LYS A 12 -38.01 -52.62 38.35
CA LYS A 12 -37.28 -52.84 37.09
C LYS A 12 -38.11 -53.68 36.12
N LYS A 13 -38.06 -53.37 34.82
CA LYS A 13 -38.16 -54.34 33.72
C LYS A 13 -37.20 -53.96 32.59
N ALA A 14 -36.43 -54.95 32.17
CA ALA A 14 -35.34 -54.90 31.22
C ALA A 14 -35.82 -54.96 29.75
N VAL A 15 -34.89 -54.61 28.86
CA VAL A 15 -34.61 -55.12 27.49
C VAL A 15 -34.47 -53.98 26.48
N ALA A 16 -33.22 -53.65 26.12
CA ALA A 16 -32.72 -53.44 24.77
C ALA A 16 -31.32 -52.80 24.85
N THR A 17 -30.30 -53.59 24.53
CA THR A 17 -28.96 -53.12 24.18
C THR A 17 -29.04 -52.25 22.93
N PHE A 18 -28.73 -50.97 23.04
CA PHE A 18 -28.42 -50.10 21.91
C PHE A 18 -27.19 -49.27 22.26
N SER A 19 -26.10 -49.50 21.52
CA SER A 19 -24.90 -48.67 21.55
C SER A 19 -25.28 -47.22 21.29
N VAL A 20 -25.02 -46.35 22.26
CA VAL A 20 -25.04 -44.91 22.05
C VAL A 20 -23.59 -44.48 21.85
N VAL A 21 -23.15 -44.56 20.59
CA VAL A 21 -22.11 -43.65 20.09
C VAL A 21 -22.87 -42.39 19.73
N THR A 22 -22.96 -41.43 20.65
CA THR A 22 -23.43 -40.09 20.31
C THR A 22 -22.34 -39.42 19.49
N LEU A 23 -22.52 -39.46 18.17
CA LEU A 23 -21.77 -38.68 17.21
C LEU A 23 -22.08 -37.19 17.48
N LEU A 24 -21.17 -36.50 18.16
CA LEU A 24 -21.12 -35.04 18.20
C LEU A 24 -20.67 -34.58 16.81
N VAL A 25 -21.60 -34.54 15.84
CA VAL A 25 -21.42 -33.72 14.65
C VAL A 25 -21.64 -32.29 15.11
N SER A 26 -20.54 -31.56 15.25
CA SER A 26 -20.54 -30.11 15.37
C SER A 26 -21.36 -29.53 14.22
N LEU A 27 -22.57 -29.06 14.52
CA LEU A 27 -23.32 -28.14 13.68
C LEU A 27 -22.65 -26.77 13.79
N CYS A 28 -21.43 -26.64 13.27
CA CYS A 28 -20.94 -25.36 12.82
C CYS A 28 -21.49 -25.18 11.41
N ALA A 29 -22.76 -24.76 11.30
CA ALA A 29 -23.19 -24.10 10.08
C ALA A 29 -22.34 -22.82 9.99
N PRO A 30 -21.60 -22.57 8.91
CA PRO A 30 -20.93 -21.30 8.76
C PRO A 30 -21.99 -20.21 8.87
N LEU A 31 -21.78 -19.21 9.72
CA LEU A 31 -22.56 -17.97 9.62
C LEU A 31 -22.39 -17.52 8.17
N ALA A 32 -23.50 -17.48 7.42
CA ALA A 32 -23.50 -16.84 6.12
C ALA A 32 -23.09 -15.39 6.37
N VAL A 33 -21.86 -15.04 5.96
CA VAL A 33 -21.44 -13.65 5.93
C VAL A 33 -22.41 -12.98 4.97
N ALA A 34 -23.20 -12.02 5.47
CA ALA A 34 -24.07 -11.23 4.62
C ALA A 34 -23.17 -10.47 3.65
N VAL A 35 -23.12 -10.94 2.40
CA VAL A 35 -22.38 -10.26 1.34
C VAL A 35 -23.16 -8.98 1.05
N THR A 36 -22.54 -7.83 1.28
CA THR A 36 -23.15 -6.55 0.92
C THR A 36 -23.19 -6.44 -0.61
N PRO A 37 -24.33 -6.05 -1.21
CA PRO A 37 -24.38 -5.82 -2.64
C PRO A 37 -23.37 -4.75 -3.05
N THR A 38 -22.79 -4.90 -4.24
CA THR A 38 -21.91 -3.88 -4.83
C THR A 38 -22.69 -2.58 -5.08
N ALA A 39 -23.97 -2.69 -5.47
CA ALA A 39 -24.85 -1.55 -5.65
C ALA A 39 -26.34 -1.92 -5.44
N ILE A 40 -27.13 -0.94 -4.99
CA ILE A 40 -28.60 -0.93 -5.07
C ILE A 40 -29.01 0.26 -5.93
N ILE A 41 -29.69 0.01 -7.05
CA ILE A 41 -30.09 1.03 -8.01
C ILE A 41 -31.61 1.14 -8.03
N TYR A 42 -32.15 2.32 -7.78
CA TYR A 42 -33.59 2.56 -7.84
C TYR A 42 -34.07 2.90 -9.26
N SER A 43 -35.31 2.54 -9.55
CA SER A 43 -35.94 2.85 -10.83
C SER A 43 -35.98 4.35 -11.12
N ILE A 44 -35.70 4.71 -12.37
CA ILE A 44 -35.77 6.09 -12.88
C ILE A 44 -37.07 6.38 -13.62
N LYS A 45 -37.75 5.31 -14.09
CA LYS A 45 -39.04 5.37 -14.77
C LYS A 45 -39.85 4.15 -14.39
N ASP A 46 -41.13 4.33 -14.16
CA ASP A 46 -42.12 3.26 -14.12
C ASP A 46 -43.47 3.75 -14.65
N SER A 47 -44.28 2.82 -15.12
CA SER A 47 -45.65 3.10 -15.53
C SER A 47 -46.38 1.78 -15.66
N TYR A 48 -47.67 1.85 -15.92
CA TYR A 48 -48.39 0.73 -16.52
C TYR A 48 -49.26 1.21 -17.66
N VAL A 49 -49.59 0.30 -18.57
CA VAL A 49 -50.40 0.57 -19.75
C VAL A 49 -51.60 -0.35 -19.75
N LYS A 50 -52.75 0.16 -20.23
CA LYS A 50 -54.03 -0.56 -20.19
C LYS A 50 -54.61 -0.66 -21.59
N ALA A 51 -54.91 -1.88 -22.04
CA ALA A 51 -55.55 -2.10 -23.33
C ALA A 51 -56.92 -1.42 -23.47
N GLU A 52 -57.63 -1.22 -22.35
CA GLU A 52 -59.00 -0.70 -22.35
C GLU A 52 -59.07 0.82 -22.50
N ASN A 53 -57.94 1.50 -22.27
CA ASN A 53 -57.78 2.93 -22.40
C ASN A 53 -56.47 3.20 -23.17
N GLY A 54 -56.53 3.00 -24.48
CA GLY A 54 -55.39 2.97 -25.41
C GLY A 54 -54.43 4.15 -25.27
N ASP A 55 -54.99 5.34 -25.05
CA ASP A 55 -54.31 6.64 -24.97
C ASP A 55 -54.05 7.11 -23.53
N GLY A 56 -54.39 6.31 -22.52
CA GLY A 56 -54.19 6.64 -21.11
C GLY A 56 -52.72 6.52 -20.70
N ASN A 57 -52.19 7.57 -20.06
CA ASN A 57 -50.89 7.55 -19.38
C ASN A 57 -51.08 7.37 -17.87
N TYR A 58 -50.20 6.58 -17.25
CA TYR A 58 -50.24 6.29 -15.82
C TYR A 58 -48.86 6.36 -15.15
N GLY A 59 -47.92 7.12 -15.73
CA GLY A 59 -46.54 7.22 -15.25
C GLY A 59 -46.35 8.10 -14.01
N THR A 60 -47.42 8.62 -13.43
CA THR A 60 -47.39 9.37 -12.16
C THR A 60 -48.26 8.71 -11.08
N GLU A 61 -48.82 7.53 -11.38
CA GLU A 61 -49.59 6.77 -10.41
C GLU A 61 -48.65 6.17 -9.37
N LYS A 62 -49.12 6.06 -8.12
CA LYS A 62 -48.29 5.53 -7.00
C LYS A 62 -48.26 4.01 -6.92
N ILE A 63 -48.99 3.38 -7.84
CA ILE A 63 -49.19 1.96 -7.93
C ILE A 63 -49.25 1.59 -9.40
N MET A 64 -48.37 0.70 -9.82
CA MET A 64 -48.40 0.07 -11.14
C MET A 64 -49.07 -1.31 -11.05
N LYS A 65 -49.68 -1.76 -12.14
CA LYS A 65 -50.61 -2.90 -12.09
C LYS A 65 -50.39 -3.87 -13.25
N VAL A 66 -50.42 -5.15 -12.91
CA VAL A 66 -50.42 -6.26 -13.87
C VAL A 66 -51.77 -6.96 -13.78
N ARG A 67 -52.46 -7.12 -14.91
CA ARG A 67 -53.82 -7.68 -14.95
C ARG A 67 -54.00 -8.63 -16.13
N ASN A 68 -54.49 -9.84 -15.85
CA ASN A 68 -55.11 -10.69 -16.86
C ASN A 68 -56.59 -10.32 -17.04
N LYS A 69 -57.05 -10.27 -18.28
CA LYS A 69 -58.48 -10.25 -18.62
C LYS A 69 -58.66 -10.56 -20.10
N SER A 70 -59.64 -11.40 -20.41
CA SER A 70 -60.05 -11.69 -21.78
C SER A 70 -60.39 -10.40 -22.57
N GLY A 71 -59.85 -10.28 -23.79
CA GLY A 71 -60.09 -9.16 -24.70
C GLY A 71 -59.23 -7.91 -24.41
N ALA A 72 -59.76 -6.73 -24.69
CA ALA A 72 -59.04 -5.45 -24.66
C ALA A 72 -58.87 -4.86 -23.24
N ASN A 73 -58.61 -5.66 -22.19
CA ASN A 73 -58.50 -5.14 -20.81
C ASN A 73 -57.25 -5.65 -20.06
N GLN A 74 -56.20 -6.00 -20.79
CA GLN A 74 -54.92 -6.47 -20.23
C GLN A 74 -54.08 -5.28 -19.78
N TRP A 75 -53.45 -5.39 -18.61
CA TRP A 75 -52.57 -4.34 -18.08
C TRP A 75 -51.16 -4.88 -17.88
N ARG A 76 -50.17 -4.08 -18.28
CA ARG A 76 -48.74 -4.42 -18.20
C ARG A 76 -48.00 -3.27 -17.54
N SER A 77 -47.04 -3.59 -16.68
CA SER A 77 -46.16 -2.59 -16.07
C SER A 77 -44.86 -2.46 -16.86
N LEU A 78 -44.24 -1.29 -16.77
CA LEU A 78 -42.93 -0.98 -17.32
C LEU A 78 -42.07 -0.40 -16.20
N VAL A 79 -40.79 -0.75 -16.17
CA VAL A 79 -39.82 -0.18 -15.22
C VAL A 79 -38.46 -0.06 -15.89
N ALA A 80 -37.71 1.00 -15.63
CA ALA A 80 -36.36 1.20 -16.14
C ALA A 80 -35.42 1.80 -15.09
N PHE A 81 -34.12 1.54 -15.27
CA PHE A 81 -33.05 1.88 -14.33
C PHE A 81 -31.89 2.54 -15.08
N ASP A 82 -31.14 3.40 -14.40
CA ASP A 82 -29.87 3.92 -14.90
C ASP A 82 -28.72 3.01 -14.44
N LEU A 83 -27.93 2.48 -15.37
CA LEU A 83 -26.83 1.56 -15.08
C LEU A 83 -25.46 2.22 -15.25
N SER A 84 -25.41 3.54 -15.46
CA SER A 84 -24.15 4.26 -15.74
C SER A 84 -23.14 4.22 -14.59
N SER A 85 -23.56 3.82 -13.38
CA SER A 85 -22.67 3.65 -12.23
C SER A 85 -21.86 2.36 -12.27
N ILE A 86 -22.20 1.40 -13.14
CA ILE A 86 -21.45 0.15 -13.30
C ILE A 86 -20.28 0.42 -14.26
N PRO A 87 -19.01 0.26 -13.84
CA PRO A 87 -17.86 0.47 -14.72
C PRO A 87 -17.89 -0.41 -15.97
N SER A 88 -17.39 0.12 -17.08
CA SER A 88 -17.25 -0.65 -18.32
C SER A 88 -16.29 -1.83 -18.10
N GLY A 89 -16.63 -2.99 -18.67
CA GLY A 89 -15.85 -4.22 -18.50
C GLY A 89 -16.13 -4.98 -17.21
N SER A 90 -17.00 -4.48 -16.33
CA SER A 90 -17.42 -5.21 -15.14
C SER A 90 -18.09 -6.54 -15.46
N THR A 91 -17.82 -7.55 -14.63
CA THR A 91 -18.50 -8.84 -14.68
C THR A 91 -19.59 -8.88 -13.63
N VAL A 92 -20.84 -8.95 -14.06
CA VAL A 92 -22.04 -9.01 -13.23
C VAL A 92 -22.22 -10.45 -12.76
N THR A 93 -22.01 -10.69 -11.47
CA THR A 93 -22.10 -12.04 -10.87
C THR A 93 -23.51 -12.38 -10.42
N SER A 94 -24.31 -11.37 -10.05
CA SER A 94 -25.74 -11.53 -9.73
C SER A 94 -26.46 -10.19 -9.87
N ALA A 95 -27.69 -10.21 -10.41
CA ALA A 95 -28.59 -9.08 -10.41
C ALA A 95 -30.04 -9.53 -10.17
N GLN A 96 -30.68 -8.96 -9.15
CA GLN A 96 -32.10 -9.17 -8.84
C GLN A 96 -32.88 -7.89 -9.08
N LEU A 97 -33.91 -7.96 -9.92
CA LEU A 97 -34.96 -6.95 -9.98
C LEU A 97 -35.96 -7.24 -8.88
N GLU A 98 -36.06 -6.33 -7.92
CA GLU A 98 -36.98 -6.43 -6.80
C GLU A 98 -38.06 -5.37 -6.92
N ILE A 99 -39.31 -5.80 -6.84
CA ILE A 99 -40.47 -4.93 -6.88
C ILE A 99 -41.46 -5.36 -5.81
N TYR A 100 -41.88 -4.41 -4.98
CA TYR A 100 -42.77 -4.69 -3.87
C TYR A 100 -44.22 -4.85 -4.33
N LEU A 101 -44.78 -6.03 -4.09
CA LEU A 101 -46.18 -6.35 -4.34
C LEU A 101 -47.01 -5.93 -3.12
N ASP A 102 -47.59 -4.73 -3.19
CA ASP A 102 -48.51 -4.18 -2.18
C ASP A 102 -49.79 -5.01 -2.10
N LYS A 103 -50.33 -5.42 -3.25
CA LYS A 103 -51.53 -6.25 -3.28
C LYS A 103 -51.42 -7.40 -4.25
N ALA A 104 -51.52 -8.62 -3.72
CA ALA A 104 -51.51 -9.82 -4.51
C ALA A 104 -52.84 -10.04 -5.26
N PRO A 105 -52.79 -10.71 -6.42
CA PRO A 105 -54.00 -11.21 -7.05
C PRO A 105 -54.68 -12.25 -6.16
N ASN A 106 -56.02 -12.28 -6.20
CA ASN A 106 -56.82 -13.23 -5.40
C ASN A 106 -56.55 -14.71 -5.71
N ASP A 107 -56.00 -15.03 -6.89
CA ASP A 107 -55.52 -16.37 -7.23
C ASP A 107 -54.05 -16.27 -7.66
N LEU A 108 -53.30 -17.35 -7.44
CA LEU A 108 -51.90 -17.47 -7.84
C LEU A 108 -51.74 -17.24 -9.36
N ARG A 109 -50.83 -16.33 -9.71
CA ARG A 109 -50.42 -16.04 -11.09
C ARG A 109 -48.92 -16.24 -11.25
N THR A 110 -48.48 -16.29 -12.50
CA THR A 110 -47.08 -16.21 -12.87
C THR A 110 -46.86 -14.92 -13.64
N TYR A 111 -46.06 -14.01 -13.11
CA TYR A 111 -45.70 -12.78 -13.80
C TYR A 111 -44.36 -12.93 -14.50
N GLN A 112 -44.35 -12.61 -15.78
CA GLN A 112 -43.22 -12.76 -16.67
C GLN A 112 -42.60 -11.41 -16.96
N LEU A 113 -41.27 -11.38 -16.91
CA LEU A 113 -40.46 -10.21 -17.18
C LEU A 113 -39.91 -10.29 -18.63
N TYR A 114 -40.02 -9.21 -19.39
CA TYR A 114 -39.54 -9.13 -20.77
C TYR A 114 -38.72 -7.86 -20.96
N ARG A 115 -37.56 -7.96 -21.58
CA ARG A 115 -36.76 -6.78 -21.93
C ARG A 115 -37.54 -5.87 -22.90
N ILE A 116 -37.53 -4.57 -22.63
CA ILE A 116 -38.04 -3.54 -23.54
C ILE A 116 -37.00 -3.32 -24.67
N THR A 117 -37.46 -3.26 -25.92
CA THR A 117 -36.58 -3.17 -27.10
C THR A 117 -36.56 -1.79 -27.77
N GLY A 118 -37.26 -0.81 -27.19
CA GLY A 118 -37.29 0.56 -27.71
C GLY A 118 -37.46 1.61 -26.61
N THR A 119 -37.16 2.85 -26.96
CA THR A 119 -37.28 3.99 -26.04
C THR A 119 -38.73 4.22 -25.63
N TRP A 120 -38.92 4.65 -24.39
CA TRP A 120 -40.20 5.12 -23.88
C TRP A 120 -40.00 6.23 -22.84
N VAL A 121 -41.01 7.10 -22.77
CA VAL A 121 -41.05 8.25 -21.86
C VAL A 121 -42.20 8.03 -20.89
N GLU A 122 -41.90 8.07 -19.59
CA GLU A 122 -42.86 7.80 -18.52
C GLU A 122 -44.13 8.65 -18.61
N GLY A 123 -44.00 9.97 -18.79
CA GLY A 123 -45.15 10.88 -18.84
C GLY A 123 -46.00 10.81 -20.11
N THR A 124 -45.63 9.98 -21.09
CA THR A 124 -46.38 9.87 -22.36
C THR A 124 -46.60 8.43 -22.82
N VAL A 125 -46.10 7.42 -22.10
CA VAL A 125 -46.31 6.02 -22.48
C VAL A 125 -47.77 5.63 -22.23
N THR A 126 -48.36 4.97 -23.22
CA THR A 126 -49.76 4.55 -23.28
C THR A 126 -49.79 3.17 -23.91
N TRP A 127 -50.93 2.50 -23.92
CA TRP A 127 -51.04 1.21 -24.58
C TRP A 127 -50.80 1.29 -26.09
N ASP A 128 -51.29 2.36 -26.73
CA ASP A 128 -51.21 2.53 -28.18
C ASP A 128 -49.80 2.90 -28.68
N ASN A 129 -48.94 3.44 -27.81
CA ASN A 129 -47.56 3.85 -28.15
C ASN A 129 -46.47 3.12 -27.35
N GLN A 130 -46.82 2.06 -26.61
CA GLN A 130 -45.86 1.31 -25.80
C GLN A 130 -44.69 0.76 -26.65
N PRO A 131 -43.49 0.64 -26.08
CA PRO A 131 -42.34 0.12 -26.81
C PRO A 131 -42.50 -1.36 -27.15
N GLY A 132 -41.65 -1.85 -28.07
CA GLY A 132 -41.52 -3.28 -28.34
C GLY A 132 -40.93 -4.04 -27.15
N MET A 133 -41.09 -5.36 -27.19
CA MET A 133 -40.61 -6.29 -26.15
C MET A 133 -39.88 -7.48 -26.76
N SER A 134 -38.98 -8.09 -25.99
CA SER A 134 -38.25 -9.29 -26.40
C SER A 134 -39.19 -10.46 -26.70
N ALA A 135 -38.76 -11.35 -27.59
CA ALA A 135 -39.56 -12.54 -27.97
C ALA A 135 -39.69 -13.54 -26.81
N LEU A 136 -38.63 -13.68 -26.01
CA LEU A 136 -38.59 -14.55 -24.83
C LEU A 136 -38.61 -13.70 -23.56
N SER A 137 -39.22 -14.26 -22.51
CA SER A 137 -39.15 -13.67 -21.17
C SER A 137 -37.73 -13.84 -20.61
N THR A 138 -37.23 -12.82 -19.94
CA THR A 138 -36.00 -12.85 -19.16
C THR A 138 -36.15 -13.84 -18.01
N ASN A 139 -37.23 -13.71 -17.24
CA ASN A 139 -37.51 -14.52 -16.07
C ASN A 139 -39.02 -14.51 -15.76
N SER A 140 -39.47 -15.31 -14.80
CA SER A 140 -40.85 -15.30 -14.31
C SER A 140 -40.91 -15.64 -12.83
N VAL A 141 -41.83 -15.02 -12.10
CA VAL A 141 -42.04 -15.24 -10.66
C VAL A 141 -43.49 -15.61 -10.38
N SER A 142 -43.71 -16.43 -9.34
CA SER A 142 -45.04 -16.68 -8.81
C SER A 142 -45.48 -15.52 -7.93
N THR A 143 -46.69 -15.02 -8.14
CA THR A 143 -47.24 -13.94 -7.30
C THR A 143 -47.57 -14.44 -5.89
N GLY A 144 -47.89 -15.72 -5.74
CA GLY A 144 -48.62 -16.18 -4.56
C GLY A 144 -49.95 -15.44 -4.40
N THR A 145 -50.44 -15.36 -3.16
CA THR A 145 -51.67 -14.66 -2.77
C THR A 145 -51.49 -13.81 -1.51
N THR A 146 -50.24 -13.50 -1.15
CA THR A 146 -49.88 -12.73 0.04
C THR A 146 -49.52 -11.31 -0.41
N ASP A 147 -50.16 -10.34 0.22
CA ASP A 147 -49.86 -8.91 0.10
C ASP A 147 -48.48 -8.60 0.72
N ASP A 148 -47.99 -7.38 0.52
CA ASP A 148 -46.83 -6.82 1.24
C ASP A 148 -45.53 -7.64 1.11
N VAL A 149 -45.20 -8.06 -0.12
CA VAL A 149 -44.06 -8.95 -0.38
C VAL A 149 -43.21 -8.53 -1.57
N TRP A 150 -41.89 -8.58 -1.43
CA TRP A 150 -40.97 -8.40 -2.55
C TRP A 150 -41.11 -9.54 -3.57
N LYS A 151 -41.13 -9.15 -4.85
CA LYS A 151 -41.01 -10.07 -5.98
C LYS A 151 -39.67 -9.87 -6.65
N GLU A 152 -38.97 -10.96 -6.83
CA GLU A 152 -37.59 -11.00 -7.28
C GLU A 152 -37.53 -11.73 -8.62
N TRP A 153 -36.91 -11.09 -9.61
CA TRP A 153 -36.57 -11.71 -10.89
C TRP A 153 -35.06 -11.67 -11.06
N ASP A 154 -34.45 -12.82 -11.34
CA ASP A 154 -33.06 -12.87 -11.76
C ASP A 154 -32.94 -12.29 -13.18
N VAL A 155 -32.24 -11.15 -13.26
CA VAL A 155 -31.98 -10.38 -14.46
C VAL A 155 -30.48 -10.31 -14.79
N THR A 156 -29.66 -11.16 -14.16
CA THR A 156 -28.19 -11.16 -14.27
C THR A 156 -27.72 -11.11 -15.72
N ALA A 157 -28.27 -11.95 -16.58
CA ALA A 157 -27.91 -12.02 -17.99
C ALA A 157 -28.30 -10.75 -18.79
N ASP A 158 -29.44 -10.12 -18.45
CA ASP A 158 -29.85 -8.87 -19.11
C ASP A 158 -28.95 -7.71 -18.67
N ILE A 159 -28.64 -7.60 -17.37
CA ILE A 159 -27.75 -6.55 -16.86
C ILE A 159 -26.34 -6.69 -17.46
N GLN A 160 -25.76 -7.90 -17.50
CA GLN A 160 -24.48 -8.12 -18.16
C GLN A 160 -24.54 -7.67 -19.63
N ALA A 161 -25.59 -8.06 -20.37
CA ALA A 161 -25.74 -7.67 -21.76
C ALA A 161 -25.94 -6.15 -21.97
N PHE A 162 -26.49 -5.44 -20.98
CA PHE A 162 -26.57 -3.98 -20.99
C PHE A 162 -25.22 -3.32 -20.73
N VAL A 163 -24.47 -3.82 -19.75
CA VAL A 163 -23.11 -3.34 -19.42
C VAL A 163 -22.15 -3.56 -20.60
N ASP A 164 -22.24 -4.72 -21.26
CA ASP A 164 -21.43 -5.05 -22.44
C ASP A 164 -21.88 -4.29 -23.70
N GLY A 165 -23.01 -3.58 -23.66
CA GLY A 165 -23.59 -2.92 -24.83
C GLY A 165 -24.18 -3.87 -25.88
N THR A 166 -24.32 -5.17 -25.56
CA THR A 166 -24.96 -6.18 -26.44
C THR A 166 -26.44 -5.84 -26.68
N TYR A 167 -27.11 -5.32 -25.66
CA TYR A 167 -28.46 -4.74 -25.77
C TYR A 167 -28.49 -3.33 -25.20
N SER A 168 -29.31 -2.46 -25.79
CA SER A 168 -29.61 -1.17 -25.18
C SER A 168 -30.52 -1.35 -23.95
N ASN A 169 -30.23 -0.64 -22.87
CA ASN A 169 -31.05 -0.64 -21.67
C ASN A 169 -32.27 0.29 -21.82
N TYR A 170 -33.46 -0.31 -21.92
CA TYR A 170 -34.74 0.39 -21.86
C TYR A 170 -35.63 -0.09 -20.71
N GLY A 171 -35.10 -0.96 -19.84
CA GLY A 171 -35.85 -1.60 -18.77
C GLY A 171 -36.68 -2.81 -19.21
N TRP A 172 -37.72 -3.13 -18.44
CA TRP A 172 -38.53 -4.34 -18.61
C TRP A 172 -40.03 -4.08 -18.57
N PHE A 173 -40.77 -4.90 -19.31
CA PHE A 173 -42.19 -5.14 -19.11
C PHE A 173 -42.42 -6.23 -18.08
N ILE A 174 -43.48 -6.06 -17.29
CA ILE A 174 -44.05 -7.10 -16.42
C ILE A 174 -45.46 -7.38 -16.92
N LYS A 175 -45.73 -8.64 -17.27
CA LYS A 175 -47.05 -9.07 -17.72
C LYS A 175 -47.47 -10.38 -17.07
N ASP A 176 -48.76 -10.64 -17.10
CA ASP A 176 -49.30 -11.93 -16.69
C ASP A 176 -48.94 -13.01 -17.72
N GLY A 177 -48.48 -14.19 -17.26
CA GLY A 177 -48.15 -15.30 -18.15
C GLY A 177 -49.36 -15.88 -18.90
N ASN A 178 -50.58 -15.60 -18.43
CA ASN A 178 -51.84 -15.93 -19.10
C ASN A 178 -52.79 -14.72 -19.11
N GLU A 179 -52.49 -13.73 -19.96
CA GLU A 179 -53.23 -12.46 -20.05
C GLU A 179 -54.70 -12.63 -20.47
N ASN A 180 -55.08 -13.76 -21.08
CA ASN A 180 -56.42 -13.98 -21.65
C ASN A 180 -57.39 -14.75 -20.72
N GLU A 181 -56.98 -15.03 -19.49
CA GLU A 181 -57.77 -15.81 -18.55
C GLU A 181 -58.92 -15.00 -17.90
N ASN A 182 -59.98 -15.70 -17.51
CA ASN A 182 -61.13 -15.20 -16.76
C ASN A 182 -61.33 -16.10 -15.53
N PRO A 183 -61.55 -15.58 -14.29
CA PRO A 183 -61.79 -14.19 -13.89
C PRO A 183 -60.57 -13.27 -14.00
N THR A 184 -60.83 -11.96 -14.08
CA THR A 184 -59.81 -10.92 -13.94
C THR A 184 -59.11 -11.01 -12.61
N LYS A 185 -57.78 -11.08 -12.63
CA LYS A 185 -56.91 -10.94 -11.45
C LYS A 185 -55.96 -9.77 -11.67
N THR A 186 -55.62 -9.08 -10.59
CA THR A 186 -54.79 -7.89 -10.64
C THR A 186 -53.83 -7.92 -9.47
N GLY A 187 -52.55 -7.79 -9.76
CA GLY A 187 -51.51 -7.49 -8.78
C GLY A 187 -51.17 -6.01 -8.86
N GLU A 188 -50.88 -5.43 -7.70
CA GLU A 188 -50.56 -4.02 -7.53
C GLU A 188 -49.17 -3.90 -6.89
N PHE A 189 -48.30 -3.15 -7.55
CA PHE A 189 -46.90 -2.96 -7.14
C PHE A 189 -46.63 -1.50 -6.82
N CYS A 190 -45.74 -1.27 -5.87
CA CYS A 190 -45.23 0.06 -5.60
C CYS A 190 -44.43 0.63 -6.76
N THR A 191 -44.47 1.95 -6.91
CA THR A 191 -43.74 2.73 -7.93
C THR A 191 -42.67 3.59 -7.26
N LYS A 192 -41.81 4.24 -8.07
CA LYS A 192 -40.91 5.29 -7.60
C LYS A 192 -41.67 6.50 -7.07
N ASP A 193 -42.86 6.76 -7.62
CA ASP A 193 -43.73 7.86 -7.24
C ASP A 193 -44.47 7.50 -5.94
N PHE A 194 -44.37 8.35 -4.93
CA PHE A 194 -44.87 8.09 -3.58
C PHE A 194 -45.82 9.22 -3.14
N SER A 195 -46.89 8.89 -2.40
CA SER A 195 -47.52 9.89 -1.52
C SER A 195 -48.32 9.25 -0.39
N GLY A 196 -48.02 9.66 0.85
CA GLY A 196 -48.90 9.41 2.00
C GLY A 196 -49.06 7.92 2.38
N SER A 197 -49.64 7.69 3.55
CA SER A 197 -49.68 6.42 4.31
C SER A 197 -49.93 5.14 3.50
N GLY A 198 -49.26 4.07 3.89
CA GLY A 198 -49.31 2.72 3.29
C GLY A 198 -47.89 2.21 3.01
N ASP A 199 -47.75 0.94 2.65
CA ASP A 199 -46.42 0.33 2.44
C ASP A 199 -45.70 0.90 1.20
N CYS A 200 -46.42 1.26 0.13
CA CYS A 200 -45.86 2.05 -0.99
C CYS A 200 -45.67 3.55 -0.68
N GLY A 201 -46.07 4.01 0.50
CA GLY A 201 -46.02 5.40 0.93
C GLY A 201 -44.78 5.78 1.73
N ASP A 202 -43.97 4.79 2.10
CA ASP A 202 -42.83 4.94 3.02
C ASP A 202 -41.53 5.42 2.34
N GLY A 203 -41.49 5.37 1.01
CA GLY A 203 -40.32 5.73 0.22
C GLY A 203 -39.19 4.69 0.22
N LEU A 204 -39.38 3.54 0.88
CA LEU A 204 -38.45 2.41 0.94
C LEU A 204 -38.78 1.34 -0.10
N HIS A 205 -40.08 1.07 -0.33
CA HIS A 205 -40.54 -0.02 -1.21
C HIS A 205 -40.56 0.33 -2.71
N LYS A 206 -39.57 1.07 -3.20
CA LYS A 206 -39.48 1.44 -4.63
C LYS A 206 -38.88 0.30 -5.45
N PRO A 207 -39.24 0.15 -6.73
CA PRO A 207 -38.57 -0.82 -7.60
C PRO A 207 -37.05 -0.61 -7.59
N GLN A 208 -36.30 -1.67 -7.33
CA GLN A 208 -34.85 -1.64 -7.15
C GLN A 208 -34.15 -2.79 -7.89
N LEU A 209 -32.89 -2.57 -8.25
CA LEU A 209 -31.95 -3.60 -8.68
C LEU A 209 -30.93 -3.80 -7.58
N VAL A 210 -30.78 -5.04 -7.11
CA VAL A 210 -29.74 -5.45 -6.16
C VAL A 210 -28.64 -6.17 -6.95
N LEU A 211 -27.44 -5.60 -6.96
CA LEU A 211 -26.35 -5.99 -7.87
C LEU A 211 -25.10 -6.46 -7.13
N TYR A 212 -24.46 -7.47 -7.70
CA TYR A 212 -23.12 -7.93 -7.37
C TYR A 212 -22.30 -7.99 -8.67
N TYR A 213 -21.15 -7.30 -8.70
CA TYR A 213 -20.25 -7.31 -9.84
C TYR A 213 -18.80 -7.10 -9.41
N THR A 214 -17.86 -7.56 -10.24
CA THR A 214 -16.44 -7.25 -10.13
C THR A 214 -16.02 -6.26 -11.20
N THR A 215 -15.02 -5.43 -10.92
CA THR A 215 -14.40 -4.54 -11.91
C THR A 215 -13.20 -5.23 -12.55
N PRO A 216 -12.82 -4.87 -13.79
CA PRO A 216 -11.54 -5.27 -14.36
C PRO A 216 -10.42 -4.83 -13.42
N VAL A 217 -9.44 -5.70 -13.21
CA VAL A 217 -8.15 -5.32 -12.65
C VAL A 217 -7.38 -4.66 -13.79
N VAL A 218 -6.98 -3.41 -13.60
CA VAL A 218 -6.11 -2.69 -14.53
C VAL A 218 -4.69 -2.83 -14.02
N ASP A 219 -3.80 -3.17 -14.94
CA ASP A 219 -2.36 -3.36 -14.76
C ASP A 219 -1.75 -2.80 -16.05
N THR A 220 -1.34 -1.54 -15.98
CA THR A 220 -1.03 -0.71 -17.14
C THR A 220 0.33 -1.08 -17.74
N ASP A 221 1.31 -1.44 -16.93
CA ASP A 221 2.66 -1.81 -17.37
C ASP A 221 2.90 -3.34 -17.44
N GLN A 222 1.92 -4.14 -17.04
CA GLN A 222 1.88 -5.60 -17.14
C GLN A 222 2.96 -6.30 -16.31
N ASP A 223 3.29 -5.73 -15.16
CA ASP A 223 4.29 -6.27 -14.25
C ASP A 223 3.70 -7.30 -13.26
N GLY A 224 2.37 -7.39 -13.19
CA GLY A 224 1.62 -8.29 -12.31
C GLY A 224 1.08 -7.63 -11.04
N VAL A 225 1.34 -6.35 -10.83
CA VAL A 225 0.79 -5.53 -9.76
C VAL A 225 -0.34 -4.65 -10.34
N PRO A 226 -1.55 -4.67 -9.76
CA PRO A 226 -2.62 -3.78 -10.21
C PRO A 226 -2.28 -2.30 -9.98
N ASP A 227 -2.65 -1.40 -10.90
CA ASP A 227 -2.42 0.06 -10.83
C ASP A 227 -2.83 0.67 -9.47
N SER A 228 -3.86 0.12 -8.82
CA SER A 228 -4.36 0.61 -7.52
C SER A 228 -3.44 0.30 -6.33
N SER A 229 -2.47 -0.58 -6.52
CA SER A 229 -1.53 -1.09 -5.51
C SER A 229 -0.07 -1.00 -5.98
N ASP A 230 0.15 -0.53 -7.20
CA ASP A 230 1.43 -0.37 -7.86
C ASP A 230 2.04 0.99 -7.48
N ASN A 231 3.29 0.98 -7.01
CA ASN A 231 3.99 2.22 -6.62
C ASN A 231 4.71 2.88 -7.81
N CYS A 232 4.70 2.24 -8.97
CA CYS A 232 5.11 2.75 -10.27
C CYS A 232 4.18 2.31 -11.42
N PRO A 233 2.89 2.74 -11.48
CA PRO A 233 1.87 2.20 -12.41
C PRO A 233 2.14 2.25 -13.93
N LEU A 234 3.25 2.85 -14.34
CA LEU A 234 3.65 3.01 -15.74
C LEU A 234 5.01 2.35 -16.05
N ASN A 235 5.66 1.76 -15.05
CA ASN A 235 7.06 1.40 -15.03
C ASN A 235 7.27 0.07 -14.29
N ALA A 236 7.20 -1.03 -15.04
CA ALA A 236 7.19 -2.38 -14.49
C ALA A 236 8.26 -2.64 -13.42
N ASN A 237 7.81 -2.91 -12.20
CA ASN A 237 8.62 -3.18 -11.03
C ASN A 237 7.95 -4.23 -10.12
N PRO A 238 7.88 -5.51 -10.55
CA PRO A 238 7.13 -6.55 -9.83
C PRO A 238 7.55 -6.77 -8.36
N GLY A 239 8.74 -6.31 -7.98
CA GLY A 239 9.28 -6.36 -6.62
C GLY A 239 8.78 -5.26 -5.70
N GLN A 240 8.23 -4.17 -6.25
CA GLN A 240 7.68 -3.02 -5.52
C GLN A 240 8.67 -2.45 -4.51
N GLU A 241 9.96 -2.43 -4.86
CA GLU A 241 10.99 -1.80 -4.05
C GLU A 241 10.70 -0.29 -3.89
N ASP A 242 10.95 0.21 -2.69
CA ASP A 242 10.62 1.56 -2.19
C ASP A 242 11.59 1.83 -1.03
N MET A 243 12.78 2.34 -1.38
CA MET A 243 13.93 2.41 -0.48
C MET A 243 13.76 3.43 0.63
N ASP A 244 13.23 4.61 0.33
CA ASP A 244 13.00 5.68 1.31
C ASP A 244 11.62 5.58 2.01
N GLY A 245 10.70 4.78 1.45
CA GLY A 245 9.38 4.54 2.00
C GLY A 245 8.38 5.69 1.77
N ASP A 246 8.60 6.54 0.77
CA ASP A 246 7.70 7.66 0.45
C ASP A 246 6.44 7.22 -0.33
N GLY A 247 6.43 5.98 -0.83
CA GLY A 247 5.34 5.36 -1.58
C GLY A 247 5.47 5.44 -3.10
N GLN A 248 6.54 6.02 -3.62
CA GLN A 248 7.00 5.93 -5.00
C GLN A 248 8.03 4.79 -5.10
N GLY A 249 7.92 3.94 -6.14
CA GLY A 249 8.87 2.83 -6.27
C GLY A 249 10.21 3.25 -6.85
N ASP A 250 11.29 2.55 -6.48
CA ASP A 250 12.69 2.84 -6.86
C ASP A 250 12.91 3.04 -8.37
N VAL A 251 12.07 2.39 -9.20
CA VAL A 251 12.14 2.43 -10.67
C VAL A 251 11.60 3.74 -11.24
N CYS A 252 10.67 4.39 -10.55
CA CYS A 252 10.04 5.64 -10.97
C CYS A 252 10.29 6.81 -10.00
N ASP A 253 11.11 6.60 -8.97
CA ASP A 253 11.59 7.63 -8.07
C ASP A 253 12.73 8.47 -8.68
N SER A 254 12.69 9.77 -8.40
CA SER A 254 13.73 10.73 -8.76
C SER A 254 14.78 10.97 -7.67
N ASP A 255 14.52 10.52 -6.44
CA ASP A 255 15.34 10.69 -5.23
C ASP A 255 15.17 9.42 -4.38
N ARG A 256 15.80 8.32 -4.81
CA ARG A 256 15.44 6.96 -4.40
C ARG A 256 15.69 6.71 -2.90
N ASP A 257 16.73 7.33 -2.35
CA ASP A 257 17.10 7.15 -0.96
C ASP A 257 16.52 8.25 -0.03
N GLY A 258 15.92 9.29 -0.61
CA GLY A 258 15.22 10.35 0.10
C GLY A 258 16.15 11.31 0.86
N ASP A 259 17.40 11.46 0.40
CA ASP A 259 18.39 12.34 1.04
C ASP A 259 18.24 13.82 0.63
N GLY A 260 17.42 14.08 -0.40
CA GLY A 260 17.12 15.40 -0.95
C GLY A 260 17.95 15.79 -2.17
N ILE A 261 18.81 14.91 -2.66
CA ILE A 261 19.63 15.05 -3.86
C ILE A 261 19.04 14.16 -4.96
N PRO A 262 18.66 14.71 -6.14
CA PRO A 262 18.10 13.88 -7.19
C PRO A 262 19.10 12.83 -7.70
N ASN A 263 18.62 11.61 -7.99
CA ASN A 263 19.38 10.45 -8.51
C ASN A 263 20.36 10.78 -9.66
N SER A 264 20.06 11.82 -10.45
CA SER A 264 20.91 12.24 -11.57
C SER A 264 22.19 12.98 -11.18
N THR A 265 22.26 13.44 -9.93
CA THR A 265 23.33 14.28 -9.38
C THR A 265 23.86 13.75 -8.05
N ASP A 266 23.25 12.69 -7.54
CA ASP A 266 23.64 12.01 -6.31
C ASP A 266 24.81 11.05 -6.58
N ASN A 267 25.91 11.22 -5.83
CA ASN A 267 27.08 10.34 -5.89
C ASN A 267 26.89 9.01 -5.15
N CYS A 268 25.81 8.84 -4.40
CA CYS A 268 25.40 7.60 -3.73
C CYS A 268 23.88 7.35 -3.78
N VAL A 269 23.33 7.20 -4.99
CA VAL A 269 21.89 6.99 -5.34
C VAL A 269 21.07 6.04 -4.44
N ASP A 270 21.72 5.14 -3.70
CA ASP A 270 21.10 4.13 -2.86
C ASP A 270 21.44 4.28 -1.35
N VAL A 271 22.13 5.35 -0.94
CA VAL A 271 22.65 5.55 0.43
C VAL A 271 22.63 7.03 0.82
N VAL A 272 21.74 7.36 1.76
CA VAL A 272 21.53 8.72 2.25
C VAL A 272 22.82 9.45 2.63
N ASN A 273 23.20 10.47 1.83
CA ASN A 273 24.37 11.32 2.09
C ASN A 273 24.18 12.76 1.59
N PRO A 274 23.36 13.58 2.29
CA PRO A 274 23.04 14.94 1.85
C PRO A 274 24.25 15.89 1.73
N ALA A 275 25.40 15.52 2.30
CA ALA A 275 26.65 16.27 2.23
C ALA A 275 27.40 16.04 0.91
N GLN A 276 27.19 14.90 0.23
CA GLN A 276 27.82 14.54 -1.04
C GLN A 276 29.35 14.70 -0.99
N GLU A 277 29.96 14.23 0.11
CA GLU A 277 31.41 14.14 0.27
C GLU A 277 31.95 13.09 -0.72
N ASP A 278 33.14 13.34 -1.26
CA ASP A 278 33.79 12.63 -2.38
C ASP A 278 35.29 13.04 -2.34
N ALA A 279 36.02 12.43 -1.40
CA ALA A 279 37.37 12.87 -0.99
C ALA A 279 38.41 12.75 -2.12
N ASP A 280 38.32 11.71 -2.94
CA ASP A 280 39.20 11.48 -4.09
C ASP A 280 38.68 12.05 -5.42
N SER A 281 37.42 12.51 -5.46
CA SER A 281 36.75 13.05 -6.64
C SER A 281 36.59 12.05 -7.79
N ASP A 282 36.40 10.76 -7.49
CA ASP A 282 36.16 9.73 -8.50
C ASP A 282 34.68 9.66 -8.96
N GLY A 283 33.78 10.23 -8.16
CA GLY A 283 32.35 10.38 -8.41
C GLY A 283 31.46 9.38 -7.67
N ALA A 284 32.02 8.41 -6.93
CA ALA A 284 31.33 7.80 -5.80
C ALA A 284 31.46 8.72 -4.57
N GLY A 285 30.47 8.72 -3.69
CA GLY A 285 30.59 9.47 -2.44
C GLY A 285 31.17 8.62 -1.32
N ASP A 286 31.80 9.25 -0.34
CA ASP A 286 32.50 8.58 0.77
C ASP A 286 31.63 7.55 1.54
N VAL A 287 30.30 7.67 1.49
CA VAL A 287 29.41 6.68 2.16
C VAL A 287 29.22 5.38 1.37
N CYS A 288 29.53 5.39 0.07
CA CYS A 288 29.31 4.29 -0.86
C CYS A 288 30.55 3.91 -1.68
N ASP A 289 31.62 4.69 -1.59
CA ASP A 289 32.96 4.30 -1.98
C ASP A 289 33.55 3.31 -0.93
N PRO A 290 34.23 2.24 -1.34
CA PRO A 290 34.99 1.38 -0.42
C PRO A 290 36.46 1.79 -0.15
N ASP A 291 36.97 2.84 -0.79
CA ASP A 291 38.33 3.38 -0.72
C ASP A 291 38.29 4.91 -0.98
N ASP A 292 37.87 5.69 0.04
CA ASP A 292 37.46 7.10 -0.11
C ASP A 292 38.59 8.02 -0.63
N ASP A 293 39.87 7.65 -0.46
CA ASP A 293 41.02 8.42 -0.91
C ASP A 293 41.82 7.79 -2.08
N ASN A 294 41.38 6.62 -2.55
CA ASN A 294 41.92 5.86 -3.66
C ASN A 294 43.44 5.58 -3.56
N ASP A 295 43.95 5.41 -2.34
CA ASP A 295 45.34 5.11 -2.06
C ASP A 295 45.70 3.61 -2.29
N GLY A 296 44.65 2.77 -2.39
CA GLY A 296 44.71 1.34 -2.62
C GLY A 296 44.48 0.48 -1.37
N ILE A 297 44.14 1.08 -0.24
CA ILE A 297 43.75 0.43 1.01
C ILE A 297 42.26 0.72 1.26
N LEU A 298 41.44 -0.32 1.47
CA LEU A 298 40.02 -0.12 1.74
C LEU A 298 39.82 0.57 3.10
N ASP A 299 38.84 1.47 3.25
CA ASP A 299 38.59 2.26 4.48
C ASP A 299 38.53 1.38 5.73
N THR A 300 37.95 0.19 5.61
CA THR A 300 37.85 -0.79 6.71
C THR A 300 39.19 -1.29 7.26
N SER A 301 40.29 -1.03 6.55
CA SER A 301 41.66 -1.40 6.87
C SER A 301 42.62 -0.22 6.81
N ASP A 302 42.12 0.98 6.51
CA ASP A 302 42.90 2.20 6.38
C ASP A 302 42.99 2.95 7.72
N ASN A 303 44.19 3.37 8.12
CA ASN A 303 44.40 4.20 9.30
C ASN A 303 44.20 5.71 9.06
N CYS A 304 44.01 6.14 7.81
CA CYS A 304 43.59 7.46 7.36
C CYS A 304 42.61 7.41 6.18
N PRO A 305 41.35 6.96 6.38
CA PRO A 305 40.44 6.61 5.28
C PRO A 305 40.17 7.66 4.20
N VAL A 306 40.40 8.96 4.47
CA VAL A 306 40.10 10.06 3.54
C VAL A 306 41.36 10.84 3.13
N ASP A 307 42.55 10.40 3.56
CA ASP A 307 43.82 11.10 3.37
C ASP A 307 44.91 10.12 2.89
N ALA A 308 45.04 10.02 1.57
CA ALA A 308 45.86 8.99 0.90
C ALA A 308 47.26 8.81 1.52
N ASN A 309 47.49 7.63 2.09
CA ASN A 309 48.73 7.25 2.75
C ASN A 309 49.10 5.77 2.50
N PRO A 310 49.48 5.37 1.26
CA PRO A 310 49.62 3.95 0.89
C PRO A 310 50.65 3.13 1.68
N ASN A 311 51.49 3.81 2.47
CA ASN A 311 52.48 3.19 3.34
C ASN A 311 51.94 2.85 4.74
N GLN A 312 50.80 3.43 5.15
CA GLN A 312 50.12 3.22 6.43
C GLN A 312 51.09 3.41 7.61
N GLU A 313 51.87 4.50 7.57
CA GLU A 313 52.76 4.89 8.67
C GLU A 313 51.90 5.31 9.89
N ASP A 314 52.33 4.91 11.09
CA ASP A 314 51.65 5.06 12.38
C ASP A 314 52.72 4.93 13.47
N VAL A 315 53.39 6.06 13.75
CA VAL A 315 54.62 6.10 14.57
C VAL A 315 54.37 5.72 16.02
N ASP A 316 53.28 6.19 16.62
CA ASP A 316 52.94 5.93 18.01
C ASP A 316 52.09 4.65 18.20
N SER A 317 51.60 4.07 17.10
CA SER A 317 50.78 2.85 17.07
C SER A 317 49.43 3.00 17.77
N ASP A 318 48.83 4.19 17.74
CA ASP A 318 47.49 4.44 18.28
C ASP A 318 46.36 4.03 17.32
N GLY A 319 46.70 3.78 16.05
CA GLY A 319 45.80 3.36 14.99
C GLY A 319 45.29 4.48 14.08
N ILE A 320 45.73 5.72 14.27
CA ILE A 320 45.58 6.85 13.36
C ILE A 320 46.88 6.95 12.55
N GLY A 321 46.78 7.06 11.23
CA GLY A 321 48.00 7.17 10.41
C GLY A 321 48.65 8.55 10.50
N ASP A 322 49.97 8.60 10.32
CA ASP A 322 50.76 9.84 10.46
C ASP A 322 50.23 11.02 9.61
N VAL A 323 49.59 10.73 8.48
CA VAL A 323 49.06 11.75 7.55
C VAL A 323 47.83 12.47 8.12
N CYS A 324 47.01 11.77 8.90
CA CYS A 324 45.77 12.29 9.49
C CYS A 324 45.83 12.40 11.02
N ASP A 325 46.99 12.10 11.62
CA ASP A 325 47.25 12.29 13.03
C ASP A 325 47.69 13.74 13.35
N ALA A 326 47.14 14.28 14.43
CA ALA A 326 47.49 15.61 14.93
C ALA A 326 48.67 15.58 15.93
N ASP A 327 49.08 14.40 16.41
CA ASP A 327 50.12 14.16 17.42
C ASP A 327 50.88 12.86 17.09
N ILE A 328 51.68 12.89 16.00
CA ILE A 328 52.24 11.71 15.33
C ILE A 328 53.05 10.78 16.24
N ASP A 329 53.68 11.32 17.30
CA ASP A 329 54.49 10.53 18.22
C ASP A 329 53.83 10.26 19.59
N GLY A 330 52.61 10.75 19.79
CA GLY A 330 51.79 10.51 20.96
C GLY A 330 52.35 11.07 22.27
N ASP A 331 53.21 12.09 22.22
CA ASP A 331 53.84 12.67 23.40
C ASP A 331 52.97 13.72 24.13
N GLY A 332 51.88 14.16 23.48
CA GLY A 332 50.93 15.14 23.97
C GLY A 332 51.17 16.57 23.47
N VAL A 333 52.12 16.79 22.57
CA VAL A 333 52.40 18.06 21.88
C VAL A 333 52.00 17.93 20.41
N LEU A 334 50.98 18.69 20.00
CA LEU A 334 50.50 18.65 18.61
C LEU A 334 51.62 18.99 17.61
N ASN A 335 51.61 18.34 16.44
CA ASN A 335 52.62 18.47 15.38
C ASN A 335 53.01 19.93 15.06
N ASP A 336 52.04 20.85 15.02
CA ASP A 336 52.25 22.28 14.72
C ASP A 336 53.06 23.03 15.80
N SER A 337 53.21 22.44 16.99
CA SER A 337 53.89 23.01 18.15
C SER A 337 55.01 22.11 18.68
N ASP A 338 55.30 21.01 18.00
CA ASP A 338 56.27 20.01 18.41
C ASP A 338 57.61 20.22 17.69
N ASN A 339 58.67 20.40 18.47
CA ASN A 339 60.03 20.54 17.94
C ASN A 339 60.68 19.20 17.55
N CYS A 340 60.01 18.07 17.79
CA CYS A 340 60.40 16.72 17.37
C CYS A 340 59.21 15.83 16.97
N VAL A 341 58.38 16.27 16.02
CA VAL A 341 57.16 15.63 15.45
C VAL A 341 57.11 14.08 15.34
N TYR A 342 58.25 13.39 15.23
CA TYR A 342 58.33 11.93 15.07
C TYR A 342 59.05 11.22 16.23
N VAL A 343 59.40 11.93 17.31
CA VAL A 343 60.24 11.44 18.41
C VAL A 343 59.77 12.03 19.74
N SER A 344 59.01 11.23 20.48
CA SER A 344 58.38 11.64 21.73
C SER A 344 59.32 12.37 22.68
N ASN A 345 59.00 13.63 22.97
CA ASN A 345 59.77 14.54 23.81
C ASN A 345 58.87 15.61 24.48
N SER A 346 57.87 15.17 25.24
CA SER A 346 56.84 16.03 25.88
C SER A 346 57.33 17.23 26.71
N ASP A 347 58.62 17.31 27.04
CA ASP A 347 59.25 18.45 27.72
C ASP A 347 59.77 19.54 26.78
N GLN A 348 59.81 19.28 25.47
CA GLN A 348 60.12 20.20 24.39
C GLN A 348 61.42 20.97 24.64
N VAL A 349 62.43 20.24 25.14
CA VAL A 349 63.75 20.82 25.39
C VAL A 349 64.42 21.12 24.05
N ASP A 350 64.93 22.34 23.94
CA ASP A 350 65.66 22.90 22.81
C ASP A 350 66.70 23.87 23.39
N VAL A 351 67.88 23.35 23.70
CA VAL A 351 68.91 24.08 24.47
C VAL A 351 69.50 25.24 23.66
N ASP A 352 69.74 25.04 22.37
CA ASP A 352 70.39 26.00 21.49
C ASP A 352 69.41 26.92 20.74
N GLN A 353 68.10 26.66 20.88
CA GLN A 353 67.00 27.46 20.36
C GLN A 353 66.97 27.55 18.83
N ASP A 354 67.38 26.48 18.15
CA ASP A 354 67.32 26.40 16.68
C ASP A 354 65.92 25.97 16.15
N GLY A 355 65.04 25.53 17.06
CA GLY A 355 63.69 25.09 16.78
C GLY A 355 63.55 23.58 16.55
N ILE A 356 64.63 22.81 16.67
CA ILE A 356 64.66 21.34 16.67
C ILE A 356 64.88 20.90 18.11
N GLY A 357 64.07 19.97 18.62
CA GLY A 357 64.23 19.51 20.00
C GLY A 357 65.45 18.61 20.19
N ASP A 358 66.07 18.67 21.37
CA ASP A 358 67.25 17.88 21.71
C ASP A 358 67.07 16.36 21.45
N ALA A 359 65.83 15.86 21.51
CA ALA A 359 65.51 14.45 21.29
C ALA A 359 65.72 13.99 19.84
N CYS A 360 65.59 14.90 18.88
CA CYS A 360 65.73 14.66 17.45
C CYS A 360 66.79 15.56 16.79
N ASP A 361 67.47 16.39 17.57
CA ASP A 361 68.56 17.23 17.11
C ASP A 361 69.90 16.47 17.12
N SER A 362 70.59 16.52 15.99
CA SER A 362 71.92 15.90 15.82
C SER A 362 73.06 16.90 15.92
N ASN A 363 72.76 18.20 16.02
CA ASN A 363 73.70 19.31 16.01
C ASN A 363 73.62 20.24 17.23
N ILE A 364 73.10 19.74 18.36
CA ILE A 364 73.01 20.44 19.65
C ILE A 364 74.28 21.24 19.92
N ASP A 365 74.13 22.54 20.15
CA ASP A 365 75.18 23.51 20.49
C ASP A 365 74.86 24.18 21.83
N THR A 366 75.20 23.50 22.93
CA THR A 366 74.71 23.85 24.28
C THR A 366 75.14 25.26 24.73
N ASP A 367 76.26 25.77 24.21
CA ASP A 367 76.77 27.10 24.58
C ASP A 367 76.61 28.17 23.49
N ALA A 368 76.04 27.80 22.35
CA ALA A 368 75.72 28.65 21.21
C ALA A 368 76.93 29.36 20.60
N ASP A 369 78.10 28.72 20.57
CA ASP A 369 79.31 29.25 19.97
C ASP A 369 79.48 28.91 18.47
N GLY A 370 78.61 28.06 17.94
CA GLY A 370 78.57 27.61 16.56
C GLY A 370 79.27 26.28 16.29
N ILE A 371 79.71 25.55 17.34
CA ILE A 371 80.31 24.22 17.25
C ILE A 371 79.39 23.21 17.95
N PRO A 372 78.88 22.17 17.24
CA PRO A 372 78.05 21.15 17.87
C PRO A 372 78.79 20.42 19.00
N ASP A 373 78.09 20.12 20.09
CA ASP A 373 78.56 19.43 21.30
C ASP A 373 79.35 18.15 20.97
N THR A 374 78.97 17.44 19.91
CA THR A 374 79.64 16.21 19.45
C THR A 374 81.06 16.43 18.91
N THR A 375 81.39 17.68 18.58
CA THR A 375 82.67 18.13 18.02
C THR A 375 83.31 19.26 18.81
N ASP A 376 82.66 19.75 19.85
CA ASP A 376 83.14 20.81 20.72
C ASP A 376 84.03 20.24 21.83
N ASN A 377 85.25 20.76 21.96
CA ASN A 377 86.15 20.41 23.06
C ASN A 377 85.82 21.13 24.39
N CYS A 378 84.90 22.10 24.37
CA CYS A 378 84.30 22.72 25.55
C CYS A 378 82.77 22.92 25.42
N PRO A 379 81.94 21.85 25.36
CA PRO A 379 80.50 21.91 25.05
C PRO A 379 79.61 22.81 25.91
N LEU A 380 80.13 23.39 27.00
CA LEU A 380 79.38 24.23 27.93
C LEU A 380 79.99 25.63 28.06
N THR A 381 81.02 25.96 27.29
CA THR A 381 81.82 27.20 27.46
C THR A 381 82.30 27.73 26.10
N PRO A 382 81.72 28.84 25.61
CA PRO A 382 81.94 29.26 24.23
C PRO A 382 83.40 29.45 23.87
N ASN A 383 83.87 28.72 22.87
CA ASN A 383 85.24 28.72 22.34
C ASN A 383 85.31 28.31 20.86
N GLN A 384 84.78 29.18 20.01
CA GLN A 384 84.77 29.04 18.55
C GLN A 384 86.16 28.77 17.90
N ASP A 385 87.27 29.00 18.62
CA ASP A 385 88.64 28.70 18.15
C ASP A 385 89.11 27.27 18.45
N GLN A 386 88.39 26.53 19.29
CA GLN A 386 88.62 25.12 19.63
C GLN A 386 90.08 24.85 20.00
N ALA A 387 90.70 25.80 20.72
CA ALA A 387 92.08 25.67 21.17
C ALA A 387 92.22 24.55 22.20
N ASP A 388 93.19 23.66 21.99
CA ASP A 388 93.53 22.51 22.84
C ASP A 388 95.06 22.33 22.77
N MET A 389 95.78 22.88 23.76
CA MET A 389 97.25 22.99 23.71
C MET A 389 97.96 21.66 23.97
N ASP A 390 97.42 20.83 24.85
CA ASP A 390 98.04 19.57 25.29
C ASP A 390 97.43 18.31 24.63
N GLN A 391 96.37 18.49 23.84
CA GLN A 391 95.75 17.51 22.95
C GLN A 391 95.03 16.36 23.68
N ASP A 392 94.39 16.67 24.82
CA ASP A 392 93.63 15.69 25.59
C ASP A 392 92.12 15.66 25.22
N ASN A 393 91.69 16.52 24.29
CA ASN A 393 90.31 16.78 23.84
C ASN A 393 89.44 17.58 24.83
N ILE A 394 90.04 18.20 25.85
CA ILE A 394 89.41 19.23 26.67
C ILE A 394 89.99 20.57 26.23
N GLY A 395 89.14 21.51 25.82
CA GLY A 395 89.62 22.79 25.31
C GLY A 395 90.23 23.69 26.39
N ASP A 396 91.14 24.56 25.96
CA ASP A 396 91.93 25.43 26.83
C ASP A 396 91.07 26.29 27.79
N VAL A 397 89.83 26.60 27.42
CA VAL A 397 88.95 27.49 28.20
C VAL A 397 88.14 26.76 29.29
N CYS A 398 87.98 25.44 29.16
CA CYS A 398 87.23 24.60 30.10
C CYS A 398 88.13 23.57 30.82
N ASP A 399 89.42 23.54 30.46
CA ASP A 399 90.44 22.77 31.16
C ASP A 399 90.97 23.50 32.42
N ASN A 400 91.23 22.73 33.46
CA ASN A 400 91.82 23.23 34.70
C ASN A 400 93.36 23.04 34.75
N ASP A 401 93.96 22.40 33.74
CA ASP A 401 95.39 22.03 33.73
C ASP A 401 96.01 22.01 32.31
N ASN A 402 96.03 23.17 31.63
CA ASN A 402 96.50 23.32 30.24
C ASN A 402 98.00 23.01 30.00
N ASP A 403 98.73 22.45 30.97
CA ASP A 403 100.13 22.03 30.85
C ASP A 403 100.46 20.60 31.32
N ASN A 404 99.44 19.77 31.59
CA ASN A 404 99.46 18.33 31.90
C ASN A 404 100.11 17.85 33.21
#